data_AF-A0A917CSI5-F1
#
_entry.id   AF-A0A917CSI5-F1
#
_cell.length_a   1.000
_cell.length_b   1.000
_cell.length_c   1.000
_cell.angle_alpha   90.00
_cell.angle_beta   90.00
_cell.angle_gamma   90.00
#
_symmetry.space_group_name_H-M   'P 1'
#
loop_
_entity.id
_entity.type
_entity.pdbx_description
1 polymer ?
#
loop_
_entity_poly.entity_id
_entity_poly.type
_entity_poly.pdbx_seq_one_letter_code
_entity_poly.pdbx_strand_id
1 'polypeptide(L)'
;MGKEVMEMMRILAGVGLLSLSLLVLYSVKKVYDYRDMREMDPTVYYEDYGIYKAAKVFAEGVPVNVIEEMLSKSYELDVMQIEQILSLALPYRNDSDGGYDAFIQAVNQVLGEEVYQINNIGEIS
;
A
#
# COMPACT_ATOMS: atom_id res chain seq x y z
N MET A 1 19.44 -18.05 52.47
CA MET A 1 19.23 -17.64 51.07
C MET A 1 19.10 -16.13 51.07
N GLY A 2 20.25 -15.47 51.00
CA GLY A 2 20.46 -14.10 51.47
C GLY A 2 20.13 -13.06 50.43
N LYS A 3 19.87 -11.84 50.89
CA LYS A 3 19.42 -10.66 50.13
C LYS A 3 20.09 -10.47 48.75
N GLU A 4 21.36 -10.82 48.62
CA GLU A 4 22.12 -10.76 47.36
C GLU A 4 21.52 -11.60 46.23
N VAL A 5 20.99 -12.79 46.51
CA VAL A 5 20.35 -13.65 45.50
C VAL A 5 19.06 -13.00 44.98
N MET A 6 18.31 -12.36 45.88
CA MET A 6 17.06 -11.66 45.55
C MET A 6 17.32 -10.38 44.76
N GLU A 7 18.45 -9.71 45.03
CA GLU A 7 18.90 -8.53 44.30
C GLU A 7 19.39 -8.88 42.90
N MET A 8 20.17 -9.95 42.73
CA MET A 8 20.57 -10.47 41.42
C MET A 8 19.37 -10.86 40.55
N MET A 9 18.36 -11.52 41.13
CA MET A 9 17.14 -11.89 40.40
C MET A 9 16.36 -10.66 39.90
N ARG A 10 16.30 -9.59 40.70
CA ARG A 10 15.64 -8.33 40.31
C ARG A 10 16.36 -7.65 39.16
N ILE A 11 17.69 -7.62 39.18
CA ILE A 11 18.50 -7.05 38.10
C ILE A 11 18.29 -7.84 36.81
N LEU A 12 18.33 -9.18 36.88
CA LEU A 12 18.13 -10.05 35.72
C LEU A 12 16.74 -9.86 35.10
N ALA A 13 15.70 -9.74 35.93
CA ALA A 13 14.34 -9.47 35.47
C ALA A 13 14.23 -8.08 34.79
N GLY A 14 14.86 -7.06 35.36
CA GLY A 14 14.88 -5.71 34.77
C GLY A 14 15.58 -5.66 33.42
N VAL A 15 16.74 -6.33 33.30
CA VAL A 15 17.47 -6.45 32.02
C VAL A 15 16.63 -7.19 30.99
N GLY A 16 15.98 -8.29 31.37
CA GLY A 16 15.10 -9.06 30.47
C GLY A 16 13.92 -8.24 29.93
N LEU A 17 13.27 -7.44 30.79
CA LEU A 17 12.19 -6.53 30.41
C LEU A 17 12.66 -5.42 29.46
N LEU A 18 13.86 -4.87 29.70
CA LEU A 18 14.46 -3.87 28.82
C LEU A 18 14.80 -4.46 27.44
N SER A 19 15.40 -5.65 27.40
CA SER A 19 15.72 -6.35 26.15
C SER A 19 14.47 -6.69 25.33
N LEU A 20 13.40 -7.17 25.98
CA LEU A 20 12.14 -7.45 25.31
C LEU A 20 11.50 -6.19 24.74
N SER A 21 11.51 -5.10 25.51
CA SER A 21 10.99 -3.79 25.07
C SER A 21 11.77 -3.26 23.86
N LEU A 22 13.09 -3.38 23.85
CA LEU A 22 13.92 -2.99 22.70
C LEU A 22 13.64 -3.83 21.47
N LEU A 23 13.38 -5.14 21.63
CA LEU A 23 13.06 -6.03 20.51
C LEU A 23 11.69 -5.70 19.90
N VAL A 24 10.70 -5.36 20.74
CA VAL A 24 9.39 -4.88 20.28
C VAL A 24 9.53 -3.56 19.55
N LEU A 25 10.24 -2.57 20.12
CA LEU A 25 10.48 -1.29 19.47
C LEU A 25 11.23 -1.42 18.15
N TYR A 26 12.25 -2.30 18.10
CA TYR A 26 12.98 -2.60 16.88
C TYR A 26 12.08 -3.27 15.84
N SER A 27 11.22 -4.20 16.25
CA SER A 27 10.30 -4.88 15.33
C SER A 27 9.23 -3.94 14.79
N VAL A 28 8.65 -3.09 15.64
CA VAL A 28 7.72 -2.03 15.24
C VAL A 28 8.43 -1.10 14.27
N LYS A 29 9.59 -0.56 14.63
CA LYS A 29 10.38 0.30 13.74
C LYS A 29 10.70 -0.40 12.43
N LYS A 30 11.11 -1.66 12.44
CA LYS A 30 11.42 -2.44 11.23
C LYS A 30 10.20 -2.66 10.34
N VAL A 31 9.02 -2.83 10.92
CA VAL A 31 7.75 -2.91 10.16
C VAL A 31 7.40 -1.55 9.57
N TYR A 32 7.58 -0.46 10.33
CA TYR A 32 7.41 0.90 9.81
C TYR A 32 8.43 1.20 8.72
N ASP A 33 9.72 1.02 8.95
CA ASP A 33 10.80 1.18 7.97
C ASP A 33 10.59 0.28 6.75
N TYR A 34 10.02 -0.93 6.88
CA TYR A 34 9.70 -1.77 5.72
C TYR A 34 8.49 -1.27 4.92
N ARG A 35 7.49 -0.68 5.60
CA ARG A 35 6.35 -0.02 4.94
C ARG A 35 6.78 1.31 4.33
N ASP A 36 7.65 2.04 5.00
CA ASP A 36 8.23 3.31 4.61
C ASP A 36 9.23 3.13 3.47
N MET A 37 10.09 2.10 3.46
CA MET A 37 10.93 1.73 2.31
C MET A 37 10.12 1.15 1.14
N ARG A 38 8.93 0.61 1.39
CA ARG A 38 7.95 0.27 0.35
C ARG A 38 7.21 1.51 -0.17
N GLU A 39 7.24 2.62 0.57
CA GLU A 39 6.72 3.95 0.21
C GLU A 39 7.83 4.94 -0.24
N MET A 40 9.11 4.62 0.01
CA MET A 40 10.30 5.41 -0.27
C MET A 40 11.27 4.58 -1.12
N ASP A 41 10.94 4.41 -2.40
CA ASP A 41 11.95 4.56 -3.45
C ASP A 41 11.80 5.99 -4.01
N PRO A 42 12.49 6.98 -3.42
CA PRO A 42 12.09 8.38 -3.51
C PRO A 42 12.76 9.11 -4.68
N THR A 43 13.11 8.42 -5.75
CA THR A 43 13.76 9.06 -6.92
C THR A 43 13.10 8.83 -8.28
N VAL A 44 12.03 8.01 -8.39
CA VAL A 44 11.43 7.71 -9.72
C VAL A 44 9.89 7.66 -9.81
N TYR A 45 9.09 7.50 -8.73
CA TYR A 45 7.69 7.01 -8.88
C TYR A 45 6.59 7.63 -7.96
N TYR A 46 6.58 8.94 -7.70
CA TYR A 46 5.69 9.48 -6.64
C TYR A 46 4.20 9.69 -7.02
N GLU A 47 3.80 9.69 -8.29
CA GLU A 47 2.39 9.86 -8.69
C GLU A 47 1.83 8.60 -9.39
N ASP A 48 2.68 7.89 -10.12
CA ASP A 48 2.36 6.68 -10.91
C ASP A 48 1.88 5.49 -10.03
N TYR A 49 2.39 5.36 -8.80
CA TYR A 49 2.05 4.26 -7.89
C TYR A 49 0.62 4.34 -7.33
N GLY A 50 0.04 5.54 -7.24
CA GLY A 50 -1.33 5.72 -6.72
C GLY A 50 -2.37 5.06 -7.60
N ILE A 51 -2.21 5.19 -8.92
CA ILE A 51 -3.11 4.61 -9.91
C ILE A 51 -3.00 3.09 -9.96
N TYR A 52 -1.79 2.52 -10.03
CA TYR A 52 -1.64 1.06 -10.01
C TYR A 52 -2.16 0.44 -8.70
N LYS A 53 -2.00 1.14 -7.57
CA LYS A 53 -2.56 0.71 -6.29
C LYS A 53 -4.09 0.74 -6.30
N ALA A 54 -4.70 1.79 -6.85
CA ALA A 54 -6.15 1.88 -7.02
C ALA A 54 -6.68 0.79 -7.96
N ALA A 55 -5.99 0.52 -9.07
CA ALA A 55 -6.34 -0.55 -10.02
C ALA A 55 -6.29 -1.93 -9.35
N LYS A 56 -5.27 -2.20 -8.53
CA LYS A 56 -5.17 -3.45 -7.78
C LYS A 56 -6.32 -3.62 -6.79
N VAL A 57 -6.62 -2.57 -6.03
CA VAL A 57 -7.71 -2.56 -5.05
C VAL A 57 -9.08 -2.70 -5.73
N PHE A 58 -9.24 -2.11 -6.93
CA PHE A 58 -10.40 -2.28 -7.79
C PHE A 58 -10.62 -3.75 -8.16
N ALA A 59 -9.57 -4.42 -8.63
CA ALA A 59 -9.54 -5.83 -8.98
C ALA A 59 -9.79 -6.78 -7.80
N GLU A 60 -9.38 -6.40 -6.60
CA GLU A 60 -9.67 -7.14 -5.36
C GLU A 60 -11.14 -7.00 -4.90
N GLY A 61 -11.97 -6.24 -5.62
CA GLY A 61 -13.40 -6.12 -5.32
C GLY A 61 -13.75 -5.11 -4.21
N VAL A 62 -12.83 -4.23 -3.85
CA VAL A 62 -13.02 -3.25 -2.76
C VAL A 62 -14.09 -2.20 -3.11
N PRO A 63 -14.97 -1.76 -2.18
CA PRO A 63 -16.03 -0.80 -2.48
C PRO A 63 -15.56 0.48 -3.20
N VAL A 64 -16.37 0.93 -4.17
CA VAL A 64 -16.04 2.05 -5.08
C VAL A 64 -15.71 3.34 -4.33
N ASN A 65 -16.43 3.64 -3.25
CA ASN A 65 -16.19 4.82 -2.42
C ASN A 65 -14.79 4.85 -1.78
N VAL A 66 -14.19 3.68 -1.50
CA VAL A 66 -12.81 3.59 -0.97
C VAL A 66 -11.81 3.89 -2.09
N ILE A 67 -12.08 3.41 -3.30
CA ILE A 67 -11.24 3.64 -4.48
C ILE A 67 -11.31 5.12 -4.88
N GLU A 68 -12.50 5.72 -4.83
CA GLU A 68 -12.72 7.15 -5.05
C GLU A 68 -11.91 8.01 -4.07
N GLU A 69 -11.93 7.68 -2.77
CA GLU A 69 -11.13 8.37 -1.74
C GLU A 69 -9.61 8.20 -1.96
N MET A 70 -9.18 7.09 -2.57
CA MET A 70 -7.79 6.88 -2.94
C MET A 70 -7.40 7.76 -4.12
N LEU A 71 -8.23 7.82 -5.15
CA LEU A 71 -7.99 8.63 -6.34
C LEU A 71 -8.07 10.14 -6.05
N SER A 72 -8.95 10.56 -5.13
CA SER A 72 -9.09 11.97 -4.74
C SER A 72 -7.87 12.56 -4.03
N LYS A 73 -6.90 11.71 -3.67
CA LYS A 73 -5.62 12.11 -3.10
C LYS A 73 -4.57 12.40 -4.19
N SER A 74 -4.85 12.04 -5.45
CA SER A 74 -4.01 12.39 -6.59
C SER A 74 -4.19 13.86 -6.94
N TYR A 75 -3.09 14.55 -7.27
CA TYR A 75 -3.12 15.91 -7.81
C TYR A 75 -3.45 15.95 -9.30
N GLU A 76 -3.32 14.83 -10.00
CA GLU A 76 -3.54 14.70 -11.45
C GLU A 76 -5.01 14.57 -11.84
N LEU A 77 -5.87 14.21 -10.88
CA LEU A 77 -7.27 13.86 -11.13
C LEU A 77 -8.22 14.81 -10.41
N ASP A 78 -9.07 15.47 -11.17
CA ASP A 78 -10.24 16.15 -10.63
C ASP A 78 -11.41 15.17 -10.35
N VAL A 79 -12.42 15.65 -9.63
CA VAL A 79 -13.57 14.82 -9.23
C VAL A 79 -14.33 14.27 -10.45
N MET A 80 -14.48 15.05 -11.52
CA MET A 80 -15.18 14.58 -12.73
C MET A 80 -14.39 13.49 -13.44
N GLN A 81 -13.06 13.62 -13.49
CA GLN A 81 -12.16 12.62 -14.05
C GLN A 81 -12.24 11.31 -13.26
N ILE A 82 -12.30 11.37 -11.93
CA ILE A 82 -12.45 10.18 -11.07
C ILE A 82 -13.77 9.45 -11.36
N GLU A 83 -14.89 10.19 -11.40
CA GLU A 83 -16.20 9.63 -11.74
C GLU A 83 -16.19 8.98 -13.12
N GLN A 84 -15.54 9.61 -14.09
CA GLN A 84 -15.42 9.09 -15.45
C GLN A 84 -14.57 7.81 -15.50
N ILE A 85 -13.42 7.76 -14.82
CA ILE A 85 -12.57 6.56 -14.72
C ILE A 85 -13.39 5.40 -14.16
N LEU A 86 -14.08 5.61 -13.04
CA LEU A 86 -14.87 4.56 -12.39
C LEU A 86 -16.03 4.10 -13.27
N SER A 87 -16.73 5.04 -13.94
CA SER A 87 -17.81 4.71 -14.88
C SER A 87 -17.34 3.83 -16.04
N LEU A 88 -16.13 4.10 -16.57
CA LEU A 88 -15.54 3.32 -17.65
C LEU A 88 -15.05 1.94 -17.18
N ALA A 89 -14.47 1.85 -15.98
CA ALA A 89 -13.87 0.62 -15.47
C ALA A 89 -14.89 -0.36 -14.87
N LEU A 90 -15.92 0.14 -14.17
CA LEU A 90 -16.89 -0.68 -13.41
C LEU A 90 -17.55 -1.83 -14.18
N PRO A 91 -17.93 -1.69 -15.46
CA PRO A 91 -18.50 -2.78 -16.25
C PRO A 91 -17.59 -4.01 -16.36
N TYR A 92 -16.27 -3.82 -16.31
CA TYR A 92 -15.23 -4.84 -16.50
C TYR A 92 -14.74 -5.47 -15.20
N ARG A 93 -15.38 -5.13 -14.08
CA ARG A 93 -14.95 -5.56 -12.74
C ARG A 93 -14.96 -7.08 -12.52
N ASN A 94 -15.72 -7.81 -13.35
CA ASN A 94 -15.81 -9.27 -13.28
C ASN A 94 -14.93 -9.96 -14.33
N ASP A 95 -14.03 -9.23 -14.99
CA ASP A 95 -13.06 -9.80 -15.91
C ASP A 95 -12.07 -10.70 -15.14
N SER A 96 -11.30 -11.50 -15.87
CA SER A 96 -10.42 -12.53 -15.27
C SER A 96 -9.35 -11.98 -14.32
N ASP A 97 -8.98 -10.73 -14.48
CA ASP A 97 -8.02 -9.96 -13.68
C ASP A 97 -8.71 -9.05 -12.65
N GLY A 98 -10.04 -9.15 -12.49
CA GLY A 98 -10.86 -8.25 -11.68
C GLY A 98 -11.11 -6.87 -12.32
N GLY A 99 -10.78 -6.70 -13.60
CA GLY A 99 -10.88 -5.44 -14.34
C GLY A 99 -9.72 -4.48 -14.08
N TYR A 100 -8.55 -5.01 -13.68
CA TYR A 100 -7.32 -4.22 -13.48
C TYR A 100 -6.91 -3.50 -14.77
N ASP A 101 -6.84 -4.22 -15.88
CA ASP A 101 -6.43 -3.70 -17.19
C ASP A 101 -7.42 -2.64 -17.69
N ALA A 102 -8.71 -2.92 -17.55
CA ALA A 102 -9.78 -1.99 -17.91
C ALA A 102 -9.73 -0.70 -17.08
N PHE A 103 -9.33 -0.80 -15.81
CA PHE A 103 -9.13 0.37 -14.96
C PHE A 103 -7.95 1.22 -15.45
N ILE A 104 -6.80 0.62 -15.77
CA ILE A 104 -5.64 1.35 -16.30
C ILE A 104 -5.96 2.01 -17.64
N GLN A 105 -6.68 1.31 -18.53
CA GLN A 105 -7.16 1.87 -19.78
C GLN A 105 -8.10 3.05 -19.58
N ALA A 106 -9.02 2.96 -18.61
CA ALA A 106 -9.91 4.07 -18.27
C ALA A 106 -9.13 5.31 -17.81
N VAL A 107 -8.08 5.13 -17.00
CA VAL A 107 -7.21 6.24 -16.57
C VAL A 107 -6.51 6.91 -17.75
N ASN A 108 -5.86 6.11 -18.62
CA ASN A 108 -5.22 6.65 -19.82
C ASN A 108 -6.20 7.39 -20.74
N GLN A 109 -7.41 6.84 -20.90
CA GLN A 109 -8.45 7.45 -21.72
C GLN A 109 -8.89 8.81 -21.17
N VAL A 110 -8.97 8.96 -19.84
CA VAL A 110 -9.40 10.20 -19.18
C VAL A 110 -8.30 11.26 -19.14
N LEU A 111 -7.05 10.83 -18.97
CA LEU A 111 -5.89 11.72 -19.02
C LEU A 111 -5.53 12.13 -20.47
N GLY A 112 -6.03 11.40 -21.47
CA GLY A 112 -5.80 11.70 -22.89
C GLY A 112 -4.42 11.30 -23.40
N GLU A 113 -3.65 10.56 -22.60
CA GLU A 113 -2.30 10.10 -22.87
C GLU A 113 -2.13 8.66 -22.37
N GLU A 114 -1.35 7.83 -23.08
CA GLU A 114 -1.02 6.47 -22.65
C GLU A 114 0.12 6.50 -21.62
N VAL A 115 -0.16 7.11 -20.46
CA VAL A 115 0.81 7.35 -19.38
C VAL A 115 1.11 6.05 -18.63
N TYR A 116 0.08 5.24 -18.38
CA TYR A 116 0.15 4.05 -17.54
C TYR A 116 0.20 2.78 -18.39
N GLN A 117 1.16 1.90 -18.12
CA GLN A 117 1.34 0.65 -18.87
C GLN A 117 0.60 -0.50 -18.19
N ILE A 118 -0.07 -1.32 -19.01
CA ILE A 118 -0.61 -2.60 -18.55
C ILE A 118 0.57 -3.57 -18.40
N ASN A 119 1.10 -3.63 -17.18
CA ASN A 119 2.09 -4.64 -16.82
C ASN A 119 1.39 -5.99 -16.77
N ASN A 120 1.66 -6.88 -17.72
CA ASN A 120 1.29 -8.30 -17.62
C ASN A 120 1.93 -8.88 -16.34
N ILE A 121 1.20 -8.91 -15.23
CA ILE A 121 1.64 -9.50 -13.96
C ILE A 121 1.50 -11.04 -14.02
N GLY A 122 1.94 -11.60 -15.14
CA GLY A 122 1.75 -13.00 -15.52
C GLY A 122 3.03 -13.61 -16.05
N GLU A 123 4.19 -13.28 -15.49
CA GLU A 123 5.42 -14.06 -15.68
C GLU A 123 6.45 -13.69 -14.60
N ILE A 124 6.29 -14.29 -13.42
CA ILE A 124 7.45 -14.56 -12.56
C ILE A 124 7.39 -16.06 -12.26
N SER A 125 8.04 -16.84 -13.14
CA SER A 125 8.41 -18.23 -12.88
C SER A 125 9.41 -18.34 -11.74
#